data_AF-A0A3B8SXC0-F1
#
_entry.id   AF-A0A3B8SXC0-F1
#
_cell.length_a   1.000
_cell.length_b   1.000
_cell.length_c   1.000
_cell.angle_alpha   90.00
_cell.angle_beta   90.00
_cell.angle_gamma   90.00
#
_symmetry.space_group_name_H-M   'P 1'
#
loop_
_entity.id
_entity.type
_entity.pdbx_description
1 polymer ?
#
loop_
_entity_poly.entity_id
_entity_poly.type
_entity_poly.pdbx_seq_one_letter_code
_entity_poly.pdbx_strand_id
1 'polypeptide(L)'
;MTMKPMKNLLKSITILSISTLISVAQAAPPTTFRCVDVITKRAFQFEIPADGKGDLTFLAGFPVKSRGQLPMTHYFSETTFRFGSEVEGGMFLNGIFYYHRHDTGTGTKIVSGTCRVI
;
A
#
# COMPACT_ATOMS: atom_id res chain seq x y z
N MET A 1 -11.49 43.19 -42.53
CA MET A 1 -10.73 43.01 -41.27
C MET A 1 -11.41 41.92 -40.44
N THR A 2 -10.97 40.67 -40.56
CA THR A 2 -11.67 39.53 -39.93
C THR A 2 -10.65 38.45 -39.56
N MET A 3 -9.86 38.70 -38.51
CA MET A 3 -8.90 37.71 -37.97
C MET A 3 -8.84 37.71 -36.43
N LYS A 4 -9.91 38.16 -35.75
CA LYS A 4 -10.00 38.09 -34.27
C LYS A 4 -10.53 36.77 -33.69
N PRO A 5 -11.49 36.02 -34.30
CA PRO A 5 -12.10 34.89 -33.60
C PRO A 5 -11.21 33.63 -33.55
N MET A 6 -10.41 33.37 -34.60
CA MET A 6 -9.54 32.18 -34.66
C MET A 6 -8.40 32.18 -33.64
N LYS A 7 -7.85 33.36 -33.29
CA LYS A 7 -6.77 33.48 -32.29
C LYS A 7 -7.25 33.12 -30.88
N ASN A 8 -8.49 33.45 -30.54
CA ASN A 8 -9.07 33.10 -29.25
C ASN A 8 -9.45 31.61 -29.20
N LEU A 9 -9.96 31.06 -30.31
CA LEU A 9 -10.28 29.64 -30.41
C LEU A 9 -9.03 28.76 -30.27
N LEU A 10 -7.92 29.11 -30.95
CA LEU A 10 -6.65 28.39 -30.81
C LEU A 10 -6.15 28.41 -29.37
N LYS A 11 -6.17 29.58 -28.71
CA LYS A 11 -5.75 29.71 -27.31
C LYS A 11 -6.61 28.83 -26.38
N SER A 12 -7.93 28.81 -26.57
CA SER A 12 -8.83 27.97 -25.77
C SER A 12 -8.55 26.48 -25.95
N ILE A 13 -8.29 26.03 -27.19
CA ILE A 13 -7.96 24.62 -27.47
C ILE A 13 -6.59 24.27 -26.87
N THR A 14 -5.60 25.16 -26.97
CA THR A 14 -4.27 24.94 -26.39
C THR A 14 -4.33 24.87 -24.86
N ILE A 15 -5.11 25.73 -24.21
CA ILE A 15 -5.32 25.68 -22.75
C ILE A 15 -6.00 24.36 -22.35
N LEU A 16 -7.05 23.94 -23.08
CA LEU A 16 -7.73 22.68 -22.82
C LEU A 16 -6.79 21.46 -22.95
N SER A 17 -5.94 21.47 -23.98
CA SER A 17 -4.97 20.42 -24.26
C SER A 17 -3.85 20.33 -23.21
N ILE A 18 -3.39 21.48 -22.72
CA ILE A 18 -2.38 21.54 -21.65
C ILE A 18 -2.99 21.10 -20.31
N SER A 19 -4.24 21.46 -20.02
CA SER A 19 -4.92 21.02 -18.79
C SER A 19 -5.17 19.50 -18.73
N THR A 20 -5.31 18.82 -19.87
CA THR A 20 -5.42 17.35 -19.90
C THR A 20 -4.10 16.61 -19.67
N LEU A 21 -2.95 17.27 -19.87
CA LEU A 21 -1.62 16.66 -19.69
C LEU A 21 -1.10 16.77 -18.25
N ILE A 22 -1.68 17.65 -17.42
CA ILE A 22 -1.16 17.96 -16.07
C ILE A 22 -1.76 17.05 -14.98
N SER A 23 -2.85 16.32 -15.24
CA SER A 23 -3.51 15.46 -14.23
C SER A 23 -3.09 13.99 -14.29
N VAL A 24 -1.80 13.71 -14.46
CA VAL A 24 -1.24 12.44 -13.99
C VAL A 24 -0.60 12.73 -12.64
N ALA A 25 -1.42 12.77 -11.59
CA ALA A 25 -0.89 12.68 -10.24
C ALA A 25 -0.23 11.30 -10.14
N GLN A 26 1.07 11.22 -10.41
CA GLN A 26 1.87 10.03 -10.16
C GLN A 26 1.81 9.80 -8.65
N ALA A 27 0.91 8.90 -8.23
CA ALA A 27 0.92 8.40 -6.87
C ALA A 27 2.32 7.86 -6.60
N ALA A 28 2.92 8.30 -5.47
CA ALA A 28 4.24 7.84 -5.09
C ALA A 28 4.25 6.29 -5.02
N PRO A 29 5.35 5.64 -5.46
CA PRO A 29 5.41 4.19 -5.50
C PRO A 29 5.25 3.61 -4.09
N PRO A 30 4.66 2.41 -3.95
CA PRO A 30 4.53 1.77 -2.66
C PRO A 30 5.90 1.47 -2.04
N THR A 31 5.96 1.47 -0.71
CA THR A 31 7.17 1.09 0.02
C THR A 31 7.16 -0.41 0.28
N THR A 32 8.24 -1.08 -0.11
CA THR A 32 8.38 -2.54 0.08
C THR A 32 9.12 -2.85 1.36
N PHE A 33 8.59 -3.77 2.16
CA PHE A 33 9.23 -4.29 3.35
C PHE A 33 9.53 -5.77 3.18
N ARG A 34 10.72 -6.17 3.63
CA ARG A 34 11.06 -7.57 3.85
C ARG A 34 11.13 -7.86 5.33
N CYS A 35 10.40 -8.89 5.74
CA CYS A 35 10.31 -9.33 7.11
C CYS A 35 10.81 -10.75 7.29
N VAL A 36 11.19 -11.09 8.52
CA VAL A 36 11.53 -12.44 8.94
C VAL A 36 10.73 -12.78 10.19
N ASP A 37 9.93 -13.84 10.11
CA ASP A 37 9.21 -14.40 11.26
C ASP A 37 10.21 -14.84 12.34
N VAL A 38 10.01 -14.37 13.57
CA VAL A 38 10.94 -14.64 14.68
C VAL A 38 11.01 -16.13 15.02
N ILE A 39 9.91 -16.87 14.86
CA ILE A 39 9.78 -18.29 15.20
C ILE A 39 10.20 -19.16 14.02
N THR A 40 9.56 -18.99 12.87
CA THR A 40 9.76 -19.90 11.74
C THR A 40 10.98 -19.55 10.89
N LYS A 41 11.57 -18.37 11.11
CA LYS A 41 12.68 -17.80 10.31
C LYS A 41 12.35 -17.65 8.82
N ARG A 42 11.09 -17.80 8.44
CA ARG A 42 10.64 -17.60 7.06
C ARG A 42 10.65 -16.12 6.74
N ALA A 43 11.20 -15.81 5.57
CA ALA A 43 11.15 -14.47 5.02
C ALA A 43 9.83 -14.27 4.28
N PHE A 44 9.25 -13.09 4.42
CA PHE A 44 8.08 -12.65 3.67
C PHE A 44 8.20 -11.18 3.31
N GLN A 45 7.40 -10.74 2.35
CA GLN A 45 7.40 -9.36 1.87
C GLN A 45 5.99 -8.79 1.82
N PHE A 46 5.89 -7.47 1.98
CA PHE A 46 4.65 -6.73 1.75
C PHE A 46 4.94 -5.31 1.26
N GLU A 47 3.94 -4.69 0.67
CA GLU A 47 3.97 -3.34 0.14
C GLU A 47 2.91 -2.47 0.83
N ILE A 48 3.29 -1.24 1.18
CA ILE A 48 2.36 -0.23 1.67
C ILE A 48 2.17 0.89 0.64
N PRO A 49 0.94 1.35 0.41
CA PRO A 49 0.68 2.57 -0.34
C PRO A 49 1.43 3.76 0.26
N ALA A 50 2.01 4.61 -0.59
CA ALA A 50 2.82 5.75 -0.15
C ALA A 50 2.02 6.79 0.66
N ASP A 51 0.72 6.91 0.42
CA ASP A 51 -0.18 7.81 1.14
C ASP A 51 -0.91 7.12 2.31
N GLY A 52 -0.59 5.85 2.57
CA GLY A 52 -1.23 5.04 3.61
C GLY A 52 -2.70 4.74 3.36
N LYS A 53 -3.20 4.98 2.13
CA LYS A 53 -4.60 4.75 1.75
C LYS A 53 -4.71 3.53 0.84
N GLY A 54 -5.77 2.75 1.06
CA GLY A 54 -6.05 1.54 0.27
C GLY A 54 -5.57 0.29 0.98
N ASP A 55 -5.01 -0.64 0.20
CA ASP A 55 -4.70 -1.99 0.67
C ASP A 55 -3.19 -2.21 0.84
N LEU A 56 -2.83 -2.87 1.92
CA LEU A 56 -1.52 -3.47 2.09
C LEU A 56 -1.46 -4.73 1.24
N THR A 57 -0.46 -4.81 0.37
CA THR A 57 -0.29 -5.94 -0.55
C THR A 57 0.72 -6.94 0.01
N PHE A 58 0.33 -8.19 0.11
CA PHE A 58 1.22 -9.28 0.50
C PHE A 58 1.92 -9.87 -0.72
N LEU A 59 3.23 -10.00 -0.60
CA LEU A 59 4.08 -10.57 -1.63
C LEU A 59 4.56 -11.98 -1.22
N ALA A 60 5.61 -12.45 -1.89
CA ALA A 60 6.16 -13.78 -1.71
C ALA A 60 6.45 -14.12 -0.24
N GLY A 61 6.08 -15.34 0.14
CA GLY A 61 6.39 -15.92 1.45
C GLY A 61 5.42 -15.55 2.57
N PHE A 62 4.45 -14.65 2.33
CA PHE A 62 3.48 -14.27 3.34
C PHE A 62 2.58 -15.47 3.72
N PRO A 63 2.42 -15.80 5.01
CA PRO A 63 1.77 -17.05 5.45
C PRO A 63 0.25 -16.96 5.53
N VAL A 64 -0.34 -15.78 5.33
CA VAL A 64 -1.79 -15.60 5.34
C VAL A 64 -2.33 -16.01 3.96
N LYS A 65 -3.05 -17.14 3.94
CA LYS A 65 -3.50 -17.82 2.72
C LYS A 65 -4.75 -17.21 2.07
N SER A 66 -5.44 -16.32 2.77
CA SER A 66 -6.82 -15.98 2.45
C SER A 66 -6.91 -14.87 1.39
N ARG A 67 -6.03 -13.87 1.43
CA ARG A 67 -6.00 -12.77 0.45
C ARG A 67 -4.57 -12.30 0.19
N GLY A 68 -4.28 -11.93 -1.06
CA GLY A 68 -3.02 -11.27 -1.41
C GLY A 68 -2.96 -9.81 -0.96
N GLN A 69 -4.04 -9.28 -0.38
CA GLN A 69 -4.17 -7.87 0.00
C GLN A 69 -5.10 -7.75 1.22
N LEU A 70 -4.84 -6.80 2.11
CA LEU A 70 -5.74 -6.44 3.19
C LEU A 70 -5.85 -4.92 3.35
N PRO A 71 -7.04 -4.39 3.64
CA PRO A 71 -7.25 -2.95 3.75
C PRO A 71 -6.45 -2.38 4.91
N MET A 72 -5.82 -1.23 4.70
CA MET A 72 -5.26 -0.44 5.79
C MET A 72 -6.40 0.14 6.61
N THR A 73 -6.50 -0.25 7.88
CA THR A 73 -7.60 0.19 8.75
C THR A 73 -7.23 1.39 9.59
N HIS A 74 -5.95 1.53 9.98
CA HIS A 74 -5.44 2.70 10.68
C HIS A 74 -4.03 2.99 10.21
N TYR A 75 -3.80 4.17 9.63
CA TYR A 75 -2.47 4.62 9.22
C TYR A 75 -2.03 5.80 10.08
N PHE A 76 -0.90 5.65 10.76
CA PHE A 76 -0.26 6.74 11.51
C PHE A 76 1.00 7.24 10.79
N SER A 77 1.81 6.30 10.28
CA SER A 77 3.02 6.57 9.50
C SER A 77 3.46 5.32 8.73
N GLU A 78 4.45 5.46 7.86
CA GLU A 78 5.07 4.33 7.14
C GLU A 78 5.64 3.24 8.06
N THR A 79 6.00 3.61 9.30
CA THR A 79 6.50 2.65 10.29
C THR A 79 5.45 2.19 11.28
N THR A 80 4.24 2.78 11.27
CA THR A 80 3.19 2.48 12.24
C THR A 80 1.81 2.49 11.60
N PHE A 81 1.21 1.31 11.45
CA PHE A 81 -0.13 1.16 10.88
C PHE A 81 -0.78 -0.18 11.27
N ARG A 82 -2.09 -0.29 11.05
CA ARG A 82 -2.89 -1.51 11.17
C ARG A 82 -3.54 -1.84 9.83
N PHE A 83 -3.73 -3.12 9.59
CA PHE A 83 -4.33 -3.63 8.37
C PHE A 83 -5.24 -4.82 8.67
N GLY A 84 -6.22 -5.06 7.80
CA GLY A 84 -7.17 -6.16 7.91
C GLY A 84 -8.12 -6.03 9.10
N SER A 85 -8.67 -7.16 9.52
CA SER A 85 -9.65 -7.28 10.62
C SER A 85 -9.03 -7.94 11.85
N GLU A 86 -9.83 -8.12 12.90
CA GLU A 86 -9.43 -8.90 14.09
C GLU A 86 -9.15 -10.38 13.79
N VAL A 87 -9.67 -10.92 12.69
CA VAL A 87 -9.47 -12.32 12.30
C VAL A 87 -8.26 -12.46 11.38
N GLU A 88 -8.20 -11.60 10.38
CA GLU A 88 -7.19 -11.62 9.33
C GLU A 88 -6.65 -10.21 9.18
N GLY A 89 -5.59 -9.93 9.93
CA GLY A 89 -5.03 -8.60 10.05
C GLY A 89 -3.83 -8.57 10.98
N GLY A 90 -3.41 -7.36 11.32
CA GLY A 90 -2.22 -7.15 12.10
C GLY A 90 -1.84 -5.69 12.26
N MET A 91 -0.61 -5.49 12.74
CA MET A 91 -0.04 -4.19 13.01
C MET A 91 1.43 -4.18 12.65
N PHE A 92 1.88 -3.09 12.04
CA PHE A 92 3.29 -2.76 11.93
C PHE A 92 3.63 -1.65 12.91
N LEU A 93 4.71 -1.82 13.66
CA LEU A 93 5.17 -0.86 14.66
C LEU A 93 6.70 -0.82 14.68
N ASN A 94 7.28 0.25 14.15
CA ASN A 94 8.71 0.57 14.19
C ASN A 94 9.61 -0.60 13.78
N GLY A 95 9.30 -1.24 12.64
CA GLY A 95 10.09 -2.35 12.13
C GLY A 95 9.69 -3.71 12.68
N ILE A 96 8.71 -3.80 13.58
CA ILE A 96 8.14 -5.08 14.03
C ILE A 96 6.76 -5.26 13.41
N PHE A 97 6.57 -6.40 12.74
CA PHE A 97 5.32 -6.77 12.11
C PHE A 97 4.63 -7.87 12.89
N TYR A 98 3.39 -7.62 13.30
CA TYR A 98 2.54 -8.53 14.04
C TYR A 98 1.37 -8.93 13.13
N TYR A 99 1.10 -10.22 12.99
CA TYR A 99 -0.07 -10.69 12.24
C TYR A 99 -0.71 -11.90 12.90
N HIS A 100 -2.00 -12.06 12.62
CA HIS A 100 -2.77 -13.20 13.07
C HIS A 100 -2.54 -14.38 12.12
N ARG A 101 -1.95 -15.46 12.65
CA ARG A 101 -1.85 -16.74 11.95
C ARG A 101 -2.96 -17.65 12.44
N HIS A 102 -3.85 -18.04 11.53
CA HIS A 102 -4.90 -19.00 11.83
C HIS A 102 -4.42 -20.41 11.51
N ASP A 103 -4.18 -21.21 12.54
CA ASP A 103 -3.75 -22.61 12.40
C ASP A 103 -4.98 -23.52 12.62
N THR A 104 -5.38 -24.27 11.58
CA THR A 104 -6.46 -25.26 11.67
C THR A 104 -6.14 -26.28 12.77
N GLY A 105 -6.87 -26.21 13.89
CA GLY A 105 -6.70 -27.10 15.05
C GLY A 105 -6.15 -26.45 16.32
N THR A 106 -5.49 -25.28 16.24
CA THR A 106 -4.98 -24.57 17.44
C THR A 106 -5.49 -23.14 17.60
N GLY A 107 -6.35 -22.68 16.68
CA GLY A 107 -6.93 -21.34 16.71
C GLY A 107 -6.01 -20.26 16.14
N THR A 108 -6.33 -19.01 16.44
CA THR A 108 -5.56 -17.85 15.98
C THR A 108 -4.41 -17.55 16.94
N LYS A 109 -3.19 -17.43 16.41
CA LYS A 109 -1.99 -17.03 17.16
C LYS A 109 -1.45 -15.72 16.61
N ILE A 110 -0.93 -14.87 17.48
CA ILE A 110 -0.19 -13.68 17.06
C ILE A 110 1.25 -14.10 16.80
N VAL A 111 1.73 -13.83 15.58
CA VAL A 111 3.12 -14.05 15.19
C VAL A 111 3.77 -12.68 14.97
N SER A 112 5.04 -12.56 15.36
CA SER A 112 5.83 -11.36 15.11
C SER A 112 7.02 -11.64 14.19
N GLY A 113 7.42 -10.61 13.46
CA GLY A 113 8.58 -10.60 12.58
C GLY A 113 9.30 -9.27 12.62
N THR A 114 10.60 -9.29 12.36
CA THR A 114 11.40 -8.07 12.19
C THR A 114 11.50 -7.72 10.71
N CYS A 115 11.29 -6.45 10.36
CA CYS A 115 11.23 -5.98 8.99
C CYS A 115 12.23 -4.87 8.73
N ARG A 116 12.61 -4.76 7.46
CA ARG A 116 13.39 -3.65 6.90
C ARG A 116 12.84 -3.26 5.55
N VAL A 117 12.97 -1.98 5.20
CA VAL A 117 12.71 -1.49 3.85
C VAL A 117 13.72 -2.12 2.88
N ILE A 118 13.28 -2.45 1.67
CA ILE A 118 14.14 -2.95 0.58
C ILE A 118 13.93 -2.17 -0.71
#